data_AF-A0A931R8H6-F1
#
_entry.id   AF-A0A931R8H6-F1
#
_cell.length_a   1.000
_cell.length_b   1.000
_cell.length_c   1.000
_cell.angle_alpha   90.00
_cell.angle_beta   90.00
_cell.angle_gamma   90.00
#
_symmetry.space_group_name_H-M   'P 1'
#
loop_
_entity.id
_entity.type
_entity.pdbx_description
1 polymer ?
#
loop_
_entity_poly.entity_id
_entity_poly.type
_entity_poly.pdbx_seq_one_letter_code
_entity_poly.pdbx_strand_id
1 'polypeptide(L)'
;MNLIVNCTVKGQGGLRHGADGNVTTLEPYSALAAARPKSFPTTIGREADFIPLFQAACREDIDANNDASMAIAISIPKECGFYDLVYHPEETIFLRQGRLTGHRTMNGKSMIVWQAALAFCNHICKNELEARKLNGPGIVSRVAEIMFGAW
;
A
#
# COMPACT_ATOMS: atom_id res chain seq x y z
N MET A 1 -8.83 -19.74 5.35
CA MET A 1 -8.35 -18.91 4.21
C MET A 1 -6.99 -18.39 4.61
N ASN A 2 -5.96 -18.67 3.82
CA ASN A 2 -4.61 -18.19 4.09
C ASN A 2 -4.42 -16.81 3.44
N LEU A 3 -3.59 -15.97 4.04
CA LEU A 3 -3.36 -14.61 3.56
C LEU A 3 -1.86 -14.31 3.56
N ILE A 4 -1.40 -13.68 2.50
CA ILE A 4 -0.06 -13.09 2.39
C ILE A 4 -0.24 -11.59 2.46
N VAL A 5 0.40 -10.96 3.43
CA VAL A 5 0.21 -9.54 3.73
C VAL A 5 1.50 -8.77 3.46
N ASN A 6 1.44 -7.76 2.59
CA ASN A 6 2.50 -6.77 2.47
C ASN A 6 2.37 -5.74 3.61
N CYS A 7 3.15 -5.92 4.67
CA CYS A 7 3.28 -4.95 5.76
C CYS A 7 4.46 -3.99 5.58
N THR A 8 5.06 -3.96 4.39
CA THR A 8 6.19 -3.07 4.07
C THR A 8 5.69 -1.83 3.34
N VAL A 9 6.62 -0.98 2.95
CA VAL A 9 6.39 0.18 2.09
C VAL A 9 6.73 -0.08 0.62
N LYS A 10 7.09 -1.32 0.26
CA LYS A 10 7.35 -1.70 -1.14
C LYS A 10 6.07 -1.63 -1.94
N GLY A 11 6.15 -1.04 -3.13
CA GLY A 11 4.99 -0.76 -3.98
C GLY A 11 4.26 0.54 -3.62
N GLN A 12 4.61 1.24 -2.53
CA GLN A 12 3.99 2.53 -2.19
C GLN A 12 4.41 3.59 -3.21
N GLY A 13 3.41 4.30 -3.76
CA GLY A 13 3.58 5.40 -4.71
C GLY A 13 4.18 6.64 -4.07
N GLY A 14 4.83 7.45 -4.92
CA GLY A 14 5.46 8.70 -4.55
C GLY A 14 6.92 8.58 -4.10
N LEU A 15 7.56 9.74 -3.97
CA LEU A 15 8.97 9.86 -3.56
C LEU A 15 9.13 9.69 -2.05
N ARG A 16 10.22 9.03 -1.66
CA ARG A 16 10.65 8.87 -0.27
C ARG A 16 11.89 9.71 -0.03
N HIS A 17 11.78 10.66 0.90
CA HIS A 17 12.89 11.52 1.31
C HIS A 17 13.62 10.89 2.50
N GLY A 18 14.91 10.64 2.34
CA GLY A 18 15.83 10.22 3.39
C GLY A 18 16.31 11.41 4.22
N ALA A 19 16.74 11.11 5.46
CA ALA A 19 17.31 12.11 6.36
C ALA A 19 18.68 12.66 5.87
N ASP A 20 19.31 11.95 4.93
CA ASP A 20 20.57 12.31 4.26
C ASP A 20 20.39 13.29 3.10
N GLY A 21 19.16 13.75 2.84
CA GLY A 21 18.85 14.64 1.72
C GLY A 21 18.80 13.91 0.37
N ASN A 22 18.74 12.58 0.38
CA ASN A 22 18.50 11.79 -0.83
C ASN A 22 17.03 11.39 -0.96
N VAL A 23 16.60 11.09 -2.17
CA VAL A 23 15.25 10.64 -2.53
C VAL A 23 15.33 9.29 -3.23
N THR A 24 14.32 8.45 -3.01
CA THR A 24 14.15 7.16 -3.68
C THR A 24 12.66 6.91 -3.95
N THR A 25 12.32 5.86 -4.69
CA THR A 25 10.95 5.36 -4.81
C THR A 25 10.94 3.84 -4.66
N LEU A 26 9.83 3.31 -4.15
CA LEU A 26 9.61 1.87 -3.99
C LEU A 26 8.46 1.34 -4.83
N GLU A 27 7.79 2.21 -5.57
CA GLU A 27 6.61 1.89 -6.39
C GLU A 27 6.83 0.72 -7.37
N PRO A 28 7.95 0.62 -8.11
CA PRO A 28 8.11 -0.44 -9.11
C PRO A 28 8.51 -1.81 -8.53
N TYR A 29 8.68 -1.92 -7.20
CA TYR A 29 9.10 -3.16 -6.55
C TYR A 29 7.93 -3.93 -5.95
N SER A 30 7.97 -5.25 -6.09
CA SER A 30 7.09 -6.15 -5.38
C SER A 30 7.55 -6.42 -3.94
N ALA A 31 6.56 -6.66 -3.08
CA ALA A 31 6.79 -7.01 -1.70
C ALA A 31 7.33 -8.44 -1.49
N LEU A 32 7.25 -9.34 -2.49
CA LEU A 32 7.63 -10.75 -2.34
C LEU A 32 9.14 -11.02 -2.37
N ALA A 33 9.94 -10.16 -3.01
CA ALA A 33 11.39 -10.35 -3.12
C ALA A 33 12.19 -9.19 -2.53
N ALA A 34 13.50 -9.38 -2.37
CA ALA A 34 14.41 -8.33 -1.96
C ALA A 34 14.40 -7.17 -2.97
N ALA A 35 14.54 -5.94 -2.48
CA ALA A 35 14.71 -4.74 -3.29
C ALA A 35 15.91 -3.97 -2.74
N ARG A 36 16.76 -3.42 -3.61
CA ARG A 36 17.95 -2.64 -3.29
C ARG A 36 17.91 -1.32 -4.07
N PRO A 37 16.89 -0.48 -3.83
CA PRO A 37 16.70 0.76 -4.57
C PRO A 37 17.88 1.70 -4.33
N LYS A 38 18.34 2.36 -5.38
CA LYS A 38 19.29 3.47 -5.25
C LYS A 38 18.57 4.71 -4.73
N SER A 39 19.29 5.58 -4.03
CA SER A 39 18.82 6.90 -3.67
C SER A 39 19.68 7.96 -4.38
N PHE A 40 19.10 9.12 -4.62
CA PHE A 40 19.75 10.21 -5.35
C PHE A 40 19.56 11.54 -4.62
N PRO A 41 20.47 12.52 -4.75
CA PRO A 41 20.31 13.82 -4.13
C PRO A 41 18.97 14.49 -4.49
N THR A 42 18.34 15.17 -3.51
CA THR A 42 17.08 15.91 -3.71
C THR A 42 17.21 17.06 -4.73
N THR A 43 18.43 17.42 -5.11
CA THR A 43 18.71 18.42 -6.15
C THR A 43 18.36 17.95 -7.55
N ILE A 44 18.09 16.65 -7.76
CA ILE A 44 17.61 16.10 -9.02
C ILE A 44 16.12 16.43 -9.19
N GLY A 45 15.85 17.69 -9.57
CA GLY A 45 14.62 18.12 -10.26
C GLY A 45 13.27 17.86 -9.60
N ARG A 46 12.20 18.03 -10.39
CA ARG A 46 10.81 17.68 -10.02
C ARG A 46 10.62 16.16 -10.18
N GLU A 47 9.56 15.61 -9.57
CA GLU A 47 9.24 14.17 -9.66
C GLU A 47 9.21 13.61 -11.11
N ALA A 48 8.74 14.41 -12.06
CA ALA A 48 8.71 14.07 -13.48
C ALA A 48 10.11 13.78 -14.08
N ASP A 49 11.16 14.41 -13.56
CA ASP A 49 12.54 14.20 -14.01
C ASP A 49 13.21 13.03 -13.27
N PHE A 50 12.77 12.76 -12.05
CA PHE A 50 13.33 11.73 -11.19
C PHE A 50 12.97 10.31 -11.64
N ILE A 51 11.69 10.06 -11.97
CA ILE A 51 11.22 8.69 -12.24
C ILE A 51 11.98 8.02 -13.41
N PRO A 52 12.19 8.68 -14.57
CA PRO A 52 12.96 8.07 -15.66
C PRO A 52 14.41 7.77 -15.27
N LEU A 53 15.06 8.67 -14.53
CA LEU A 53 16.43 8.47 -14.05
C LEU A 53 16.50 7.29 -13.09
N PHE A 54 15.59 7.23 -12.11
CA PHE A 54 15.51 6.15 -11.14
C PHE A 54 15.32 4.80 -11.82
N GLN A 55 14.36 4.72 -12.75
CA GLN A 55 14.07 3.51 -13.51
C GLN A 55 15.28 3.06 -14.33
N ALA A 56 15.98 3.97 -15.00
CA ALA A 56 17.20 3.63 -15.74
C ALA A 56 18.30 3.10 -14.80
N ALA A 57 18.52 3.76 -13.66
CA ALA A 57 19.59 3.42 -12.74
C ALA A 57 19.33 2.16 -11.89
N CYS A 58 18.07 1.81 -11.67
CA CYS A 58 17.65 0.65 -10.86
C CYS A 58 17.06 -0.49 -11.70
N ARG A 59 17.10 -0.41 -13.04
CA ARG A 59 16.45 -1.37 -13.95
C ARG A 59 16.76 -2.83 -13.60
N GLU A 60 18.04 -3.16 -13.45
CA GLU A 60 18.47 -4.53 -13.14
C GLU A 60 17.92 -5.04 -11.80
N ASP A 61 17.86 -4.18 -10.78
CA ASP A 61 17.32 -4.54 -9.46
C ASP A 61 15.79 -4.67 -9.49
N ILE A 62 15.11 -3.80 -10.24
CA ILE A 62 13.66 -3.85 -10.46
C ILE A 62 13.29 -5.15 -11.18
N ASP A 63 14.00 -5.48 -12.27
CA ASP A 63 13.74 -6.69 -13.06
C ASP A 63 14.00 -7.94 -12.23
N ALA A 64 15.13 -8.01 -11.53
CA ALA A 64 15.45 -9.13 -10.63
C ALA A 64 14.40 -9.30 -9.50
N ASN A 65 13.95 -8.19 -8.90
CA ASN A 65 12.89 -8.22 -7.90
C ASN A 65 11.58 -8.76 -8.48
N ASN A 66 11.17 -8.27 -9.65
CA ASN A 66 9.90 -8.60 -10.26
C ASN A 66 9.86 -10.05 -10.75
N ASP A 67 10.95 -10.55 -11.33
CA ASP A 67 11.07 -11.94 -11.77
C ASP A 67 11.02 -12.92 -10.59
N ALA A 68 11.81 -12.68 -9.55
CA ALA A 68 11.81 -13.50 -8.34
C ALA A 68 10.43 -13.48 -7.65
N SER A 69 9.81 -12.29 -7.59
CA SER A 69 8.47 -12.14 -7.00
C SER A 69 7.40 -12.86 -7.80
N MET A 70 7.45 -12.83 -9.13
CA MET A 70 6.52 -13.57 -9.98
C MET A 70 6.67 -15.09 -9.79
N ALA A 71 7.91 -15.60 -9.71
CA ALA A 71 8.15 -17.01 -9.45
C ALA A 71 7.54 -17.45 -8.10
N ILE A 72 7.71 -16.62 -7.05
CA ILE A 72 7.07 -16.85 -5.75
C ILE A 72 5.54 -16.82 -5.88
N ALA A 73 4.97 -15.81 -6.54
CA ALA A 73 3.53 -15.69 -6.77
C ALA A 73 2.92 -16.89 -7.49
N ILE A 74 3.64 -17.50 -8.44
CA ILE A 74 3.19 -18.70 -9.16
C ILE A 74 3.13 -19.92 -8.23
N SER A 75 4.10 -20.04 -7.31
CA SER A 75 4.21 -21.17 -6.37
C SER A 75 3.20 -21.15 -5.23
N ILE A 76 2.51 -20.03 -5.01
CA ILE A 76 1.57 -19.88 -3.89
C ILE A 76 0.25 -20.63 -4.17
N PRO A 77 -0.30 -21.38 -3.19
CA PRO A 77 -1.59 -22.06 -3.34
C PRO A 77 -2.74 -21.09 -3.67
N LYS A 78 -3.64 -21.47 -4.58
CA LYS A 78 -4.67 -20.58 -5.16
C LYS A 78 -5.71 -20.08 -4.16
N GLU A 79 -5.91 -20.81 -3.08
CA GLU A 79 -6.79 -20.44 -1.98
C GLU A 79 -6.23 -19.28 -1.12
N CYS A 80 -4.92 -19.00 -1.20
CA CYS A 80 -4.29 -17.86 -0.54
C CYS A 80 -4.74 -16.54 -1.18
N GLY A 81 -5.06 -15.55 -0.35
CA GLY A 81 -5.28 -14.17 -0.77
C GLY A 81 -4.04 -13.30 -0.58
N PHE A 82 -3.96 -12.23 -1.35
CA PHE A 82 -2.94 -11.19 -1.25
C PHE A 82 -3.59 -9.93 -0.68
N TYR A 83 -3.03 -9.40 0.40
CA TYR A 83 -3.49 -8.17 1.02
C TYR A 83 -2.35 -7.19 1.18
N ASP A 84 -2.54 -5.97 0.67
CA ASP A 84 -1.53 -4.92 0.76
C ASP A 84 -2.01 -3.84 1.70
N LEU A 85 -1.17 -3.43 2.66
CA LEU A 85 -1.48 -2.29 3.51
C LEU A 85 -1.28 -0.95 2.77
N VAL A 86 -0.56 -0.97 1.64
CA VAL A 86 -0.46 0.16 0.72
C VAL A 86 -1.82 0.39 0.03
N TYR A 87 -2.26 1.65 -0.01
CA TYR A 87 -3.49 2.07 -0.69
C TYR A 87 -3.25 2.96 -1.92
N HIS A 88 -2.02 3.48 -2.08
CA HIS A 88 -1.62 4.27 -3.24
C HIS A 88 -0.28 3.75 -3.77
N PRO A 89 -0.20 3.29 -5.03
CA PRO A 89 -1.30 3.19 -6.02
C PRO A 89 -2.39 2.19 -5.62
N GLU A 90 -3.52 2.22 -6.32
CA GLU A 90 -4.65 1.32 -6.04
C GLU A 90 -4.28 -0.17 -6.25
N GLU A 91 -3.37 -0.44 -7.18
CA GLU A 91 -2.77 -1.76 -7.43
C GLU A 91 -1.24 -1.64 -7.44
N THR A 92 -0.59 -2.19 -6.40
CA THR A 92 0.87 -2.33 -6.34
C THR A 92 1.34 -3.49 -7.23
N ILE A 93 2.66 -3.59 -7.50
CA ILE A 93 3.21 -4.76 -8.22
C ILE A 93 2.94 -6.07 -7.47
N PHE A 94 2.97 -6.04 -6.13
CA PHE A 94 2.61 -7.17 -5.26
C PHE A 94 1.18 -7.67 -5.54
N LEU A 95 0.20 -6.76 -5.56
CA LEU A 95 -1.19 -7.09 -5.85
C LEU A 95 -1.38 -7.52 -7.31
N ARG A 96 -0.74 -6.82 -8.25
CA ARG A 96 -0.78 -7.16 -9.67
C ARG A 96 -0.31 -8.59 -9.91
N GLN A 97 0.80 -8.99 -9.30
CA GLN A 97 1.32 -10.36 -9.42
C GLN A 97 0.33 -11.38 -8.84
N GLY A 98 -0.21 -11.12 -7.64
CA GLY A 98 -1.26 -11.96 -7.06
C GLY A 98 -2.48 -12.12 -8.00
N ARG A 99 -2.96 -11.03 -8.61
CA ARG A 99 -4.05 -11.08 -9.58
C ARG A 99 -3.68 -11.88 -10.83
N LEU A 100 -2.51 -11.62 -11.40
CA LEU A 100 -2.04 -12.30 -12.62
C LEU A 100 -1.82 -13.79 -12.41
N THR A 101 -1.52 -14.24 -11.19
CA THR A 101 -1.41 -15.67 -10.86
C THR A 101 -2.72 -16.27 -10.31
N GLY A 102 -3.84 -15.53 -10.36
CA GLY A 102 -5.18 -16.05 -10.07
C GLY A 102 -5.61 -16.00 -8.60
N HIS A 103 -4.95 -15.18 -7.78
CA HIS A 103 -5.34 -14.97 -6.38
C HIS A 103 -6.34 -13.83 -6.22
N ARG A 104 -7.08 -13.88 -5.11
CA ARG A 104 -7.86 -12.74 -4.62
C ARG A 104 -6.92 -11.69 -4.05
N THR A 105 -7.15 -10.43 -4.39
CA THR A 105 -6.32 -9.29 -4.00
C THR A 105 -7.16 -8.22 -3.30
N MET A 106 -6.59 -7.54 -2.31
CA MET A 106 -7.20 -6.38 -1.67
C MET A 106 -6.11 -5.38 -1.28
N ASN A 107 -6.36 -4.08 -1.48
CA ASN A 107 -5.44 -3.01 -1.10
C ASN A 107 -5.79 -2.41 0.26
N GLY A 108 -5.00 -1.42 0.69
CA GLY A 108 -5.11 -0.84 2.02
C GLY A 108 -6.28 0.13 2.20
N LYS A 109 -7.04 0.50 1.15
CA LYS A 109 -8.05 1.57 1.20
C LYS A 109 -9.11 1.31 2.27
N SER A 110 -9.60 0.07 2.38
CA SER A 110 -10.59 -0.29 3.40
C SER A 110 -10.02 -0.11 4.81
N MET A 111 -8.80 -0.58 5.07
CA MET A 111 -8.17 -0.45 6.39
C MET A 111 -8.03 0.99 6.83
N ILE A 112 -7.55 1.88 5.97
CA ILE A 112 -7.36 3.30 6.32
C ILE A 112 -8.69 4.02 6.58
N VAL A 113 -9.76 3.64 5.89
CA VAL A 113 -11.12 4.14 6.19
C VAL A 113 -11.63 3.60 7.52
N TRP A 114 -11.50 2.29 7.75
CA TRP A 114 -12.02 1.65 8.97
C TRP A 114 -11.28 2.10 10.23
N GLN A 115 -9.95 2.27 10.17
CA GLN A 115 -9.21 2.82 11.32
C GLN A 115 -9.63 4.27 11.62
N ALA A 116 -9.91 5.07 10.58
CA ALA A 116 -10.38 6.45 10.76
C ALA A 116 -11.79 6.48 11.39
N ALA A 117 -12.70 5.63 10.92
CA ALA A 117 -14.05 5.50 11.49
C ALA A 117 -14.01 5.03 12.95
N LEU A 118 -13.18 4.03 13.27
CA LEU A 118 -12.97 3.56 14.64
C LEU A 118 -12.41 4.67 15.54
N ALA A 119 -11.38 5.38 15.10
CA ALA A 119 -10.81 6.49 15.84
C ALA A 119 -11.82 7.62 16.07
N PHE A 120 -12.57 7.96 15.03
CA PHE A 120 -13.61 8.98 15.08
C PHE A 120 -14.70 8.64 16.10
N CYS A 121 -15.28 7.44 16.00
CA CYS A 121 -16.39 7.03 16.88
C CYS A 121 -15.95 6.74 18.31
N ASN A 122 -14.84 6.03 18.50
CA ASN A 122 -14.49 5.46 19.81
C ASN A 122 -13.57 6.36 20.64
N HIS A 123 -12.93 7.36 20.03
CA HIS A 123 -11.97 8.22 20.70
C HIS A 123 -12.29 9.70 20.53
N ILE A 124 -12.37 10.19 19.28
CA ILE A 124 -12.48 11.62 19.00
C ILE A 124 -13.86 12.16 19.38
N CYS A 125 -14.93 11.51 18.92
CA CYS A 125 -16.31 11.95 19.12
C CYS A 125 -17.07 11.13 20.16
N LYS A 126 -16.39 10.29 20.94
CA LYS A 126 -17.04 9.36 21.88
C LYS A 126 -18.05 10.06 22.79
N ASN A 127 -17.60 11.08 23.52
CA ASN A 127 -18.44 11.80 24.48
C ASN A 127 -19.63 12.50 23.79
N GLU A 128 -19.41 13.05 22.59
CA GLU A 128 -20.43 13.73 21.80
C GLU A 128 -21.51 12.75 21.30
N LEU A 129 -21.08 11.58 20.84
CA LEU A 129 -21.98 10.51 20.40
C LEU A 129 -22.76 9.93 21.57
N GLU A 130 -22.14 9.77 22.74
CA GLU A 130 -22.81 9.32 23.97
C GLU A 130 -23.84 10.35 24.46
N ALA A 131 -23.46 11.63 24.56
CA ALA A 131 -24.36 12.71 24.98
C ALA A 131 -25.59 12.82 24.09
N ARG A 132 -25.42 12.54 22.78
CA ARG A 132 -26.50 12.56 21.78
C ARG A 132 -27.21 11.22 21.58
N LYS A 133 -26.80 10.16 22.31
CA LYS A 133 -27.32 8.78 22.16
C LYS A 133 -27.19 8.24 20.72
N LEU A 134 -26.10 8.59 20.04
CA LEU A 134 -25.75 8.15 18.68
C LEU A 134 -24.66 7.05 18.66
N ASN A 135 -24.33 6.47 19.81
CA ASN A 135 -23.31 5.42 19.98
C ASN A 135 -23.88 4.00 19.86
N GLY A 136 -24.98 3.83 19.12
CA GLY A 136 -25.63 2.53 18.94
C GLY A 136 -24.82 1.55 18.08
N PRO A 137 -25.19 0.25 18.09
CA PRO A 137 -24.59 -0.76 17.22
C PRO A 137 -24.61 -0.32 15.76
N GLY A 138 -23.48 -0.44 15.07
CA GLY A 138 -23.36 -0.07 13.65
C GLY A 138 -23.00 1.38 13.36
N ILE A 139 -22.85 2.26 14.36
CA ILE A 139 -22.41 3.65 14.12
C ILE A 139 -21.07 3.71 13.39
N VAL A 140 -20.10 2.86 13.78
CA VAL A 140 -18.79 2.77 13.14
C VAL A 140 -18.94 2.38 11.67
N SER A 141 -19.76 1.37 11.37
CA SER A 141 -19.98 0.93 9.99
C SER A 141 -20.60 2.02 9.13
N ARG A 142 -21.61 2.73 9.65
CA ARG A 142 -22.23 3.84 8.93
C ARG A 142 -21.25 4.98 8.67
N VAL A 143 -20.42 5.33 9.66
CA VAL A 143 -19.36 6.33 9.47
C VAL A 143 -18.33 5.86 8.46
N ALA A 144 -17.90 4.60 8.52
CA ALA A 144 -16.97 4.02 7.56
C ALA A 144 -17.52 4.03 6.14
N GLU A 145 -18.79 3.68 5.92
CA GLU A 145 -19.45 3.74 4.61
C GLU A 145 -19.49 5.17 4.04
N ILE A 146 -19.82 6.16 4.88
CA ILE A 146 -19.81 7.57 4.48
C ILE A 146 -18.39 8.02 4.14
N MET A 147 -17.41 7.69 4.97
CA MET A 147 -15.99 8.01 4.71
C MET A 147 -15.48 7.33 3.43
N PHE A 148 -15.90 6.09 3.18
CA PHE A 148 -15.52 5.36 1.98
C PHE A 148 -16.10 6.00 0.72
N GLY A 149 -17.36 6.46 0.75
CA GLY A 149 -18.01 7.14 -0.36
C GLY A 149 -17.48 8.55 -0.64
N ALA A 150 -16.81 9.17 0.33
CA ALA A 150 -16.20 10.49 0.18
C ALA A 150 -14.74 10.46 -0.34
N TRP A 151 -14.16 9.27 -0.47
CA TRP A 151 -12.80 9.05 -0.97
C TRP A 151 -12.79 8.67 -2.45
#